data_AF-A8C9K6-F1
#
_entry.id   AF-A8C9K6-F1
#
_cell.length_a   1.000
_cell.length_b   1.000
_cell.length_c   1.000
_cell.angle_alpha   90.00
_cell.angle_beta   90.00
_cell.angle_gamma   90.00
#
_symmetry.space_group_name_H-M   'P 1'
#
loop_
_entity.id
_entity.type
_entity.pdbx_description
1 polymer ?
#
loop_
_entity_poly.entity_id
_entity_poly.type
_entity_poly.pdbx_seq_one_letter_code
_entity_poly.pdbx_strand_id
1 'polypeptide(L)'
;RGKNMVVYFHFFELESQSSCNYDRLDISTDQEEPRRFCGVYTDETYEVTGNYANLNLKTDSSVTKQGYDLYFIPVDPLPSSVDRKKRTFFKKKLNINNYDEAQDGRIKDAVKAFVETRGLKRAESESPEDKKPEMI
;
A
#
# COMPACT_ATOMS: atom_id res chain seq x y z
N ARG A 1 15.02 0.87 17.86
CA ARG A 1 15.03 0.94 16.36
C ARG A 1 13.59 0.77 15.91
N GLY A 2 13.13 1.60 14.97
CA GLY A 2 11.80 1.46 14.37
C GLY A 2 11.63 0.13 13.64
N LYS A 3 10.38 -0.30 13.46
CA LYS A 3 10.03 -1.53 12.73
C LYS A 3 9.90 -1.21 11.24
N ASN A 4 10.14 -2.21 10.39
CA ASN A 4 9.77 -2.10 8.97
C ASN A 4 8.24 -2.15 8.89
N MET A 5 7.67 -1.41 7.96
CA MET A 5 6.25 -1.44 7.65
C MET A 5 6.08 -1.64 6.16
N VAL A 6 5.09 -2.43 5.78
CA VAL A 6 4.63 -2.53 4.39
C VAL A 6 3.37 -1.70 4.25
N VAL A 7 3.38 -0.77 3.30
CA VAL A 7 2.20 -0.05 2.83
C VAL A 7 1.60 -0.84 1.69
N TYR A 8 0.39 -1.35 1.87
CA TYR A 8 -0.36 -2.05 0.84
C TYR A 8 -1.40 -1.12 0.22
N PHE A 9 -1.32 -0.96 -1.10
CA PHE A 9 -2.22 -0.17 -1.92
C PHE A 9 -3.39 -1.06 -2.32
N HIS A 10 -4.40 -1.16 -1.47
CA HIS A 10 -5.63 -1.87 -1.84
C HIS A 10 -6.29 -1.18 -3.04
N PHE A 11 -6.33 0.15 -3.00
CA PHE A 11 -6.73 0.97 -4.11
C PHE A 11 -6.01 2.31 -4.05
N PHE A 12 -5.55 2.82 -5.18
CA PHE A 12 -5.02 4.16 -5.30
C PHE A 12 -5.24 4.66 -6.71
N GLU A 13 -5.91 5.80 -6.83
CA GLU A 13 -6.08 6.53 -8.08
C GLU A 13 -6.00 8.03 -7.80
N LEU A 14 -4.90 8.64 -8.27
CA LEU A 14 -4.71 10.08 -8.37
C LEU A 14 -4.46 10.45 -9.84
N GLU A 15 -4.55 11.74 -10.18
CA GLU A 15 -4.20 12.22 -11.52
C GLU A 15 -2.79 11.73 -11.93
N SER A 16 -2.68 11.12 -13.10
CA SER A 16 -1.40 10.66 -13.64
C SER A 16 -0.76 11.75 -14.48
N GLN A 17 0.45 12.17 -14.10
CA GLN A 17 1.22 13.17 -14.82
C GLN A 17 2.71 12.82 -14.79
N SER A 18 3.44 13.10 -15.87
CA SER A 18 4.83 12.66 -16.06
C SER A 18 5.80 13.08 -14.94
N SER A 19 5.62 14.28 -14.38
CA SER A 19 6.40 14.77 -13.23
C SER A 19 5.75 14.54 -11.88
N CYS A 20 4.54 13.98 -11.86
CA CYS A 20 3.76 13.67 -10.67
C CYS A 20 3.58 14.88 -9.75
N ASN A 21 3.36 16.09 -10.31
CA ASN A 21 3.38 17.34 -9.53
C ASN A 21 1.99 17.92 -9.22
N TYR A 22 0.95 17.42 -9.88
CA TYR A 22 -0.45 17.82 -9.66
C TYR A 22 -0.99 17.06 -8.44
N ASP A 23 -1.88 16.10 -8.64
CA ASP A 23 -2.32 15.23 -7.56
C ASP A 23 -1.23 14.22 -7.19
N ARG A 24 -0.80 14.25 -5.93
CA ARG A 24 0.22 13.34 -5.41
C ARG A 24 0.06 13.05 -3.93
N LEU A 25 0.46 11.85 -3.55
CA LEU A 25 0.67 11.45 -2.17
C LEU A 25 2.17 11.30 -1.92
N ASP A 26 2.72 12.11 -1.01
CA ASP A 26 4.07 11.90 -0.49
C ASP A 26 3.98 11.04 0.78
N ILE A 27 4.71 9.93 0.83
CA ILE A 27 4.87 9.05 2.00
C ILE A 27 6.30 9.19 2.51
N SER A 28 6.48 9.62 3.76
CA SER A 28 7.81 9.75 4.39
C SER A 28 7.85 9.12 5.77
N THR A 29 9.05 8.84 6.27
CA THR A 29 9.26 8.33 7.63
C THR A 29 10.30 9.18 8.36
N ASP A 30 10.61 8.82 9.61
CA ASP A 30 11.73 9.39 10.36
C ASP A 30 13.11 8.90 9.90
N GLN A 31 13.17 7.93 8.98
CA GLN A 31 14.42 7.30 8.54
C GLN A 31 14.61 7.32 7.02
N GLU A 32 13.58 7.66 6.25
CA GLU A 32 13.60 7.67 4.80
C GLU A 32 13.04 8.99 4.26
N GLU A 33 13.63 9.45 3.16
CA GLU A 33 13.14 10.62 2.42
C GLU A 33 11.75 10.36 1.83
N PRO A 34 10.93 11.42 1.63
CA PRO A 34 9.60 11.26 1.06
C PRO A 34 9.62 10.62 -0.33
N ARG A 35 8.84 9.56 -0.50
CA ARG A 35 8.54 8.98 -1.81
C ARG A 35 7.17 9.46 -2.29
N ARG A 36 7.09 9.77 -3.58
CA ARG A 36 5.92 10.38 -4.22
C ARG A 36 5.17 9.37 -5.08
N PHE A 37 3.84 9.41 -5.00
CA PHE A 37 2.92 8.52 -5.72
C PHE A 37 1.81 9.33 -6.40
N CYS A 38 1.49 8.99 -7.65
CA CYS A 38 0.35 9.47 -8.43
C CYS A 38 0.02 8.43 -9.53
N GLY A 39 -1.12 8.59 -10.22
CA GLY A 39 -1.61 7.55 -11.14
C GLY A 39 -2.32 6.42 -10.40
N VAL A 40 -2.17 5.19 -10.87
CA VAL A 40 -2.95 4.03 -10.41
C VAL A 40 -2.04 2.97 -9.80
N TYR A 41 -2.35 2.54 -8.58
CA TYR A 41 -1.73 1.40 -7.91
C TYR A 41 -2.81 0.56 -7.23
N THR A 42 -2.90 -0.72 -7.59
CA THR A 42 -3.89 -1.66 -7.05
C THR A 42 -3.22 -2.98 -6.74
N ASP A 43 -3.43 -3.48 -5.52
CA ASP A 43 -2.80 -4.69 -4.98
C ASP A 43 -1.25 -4.64 -4.96
N GLU A 44 -0.70 -3.43 -4.86
CA GLU A 44 0.75 -3.18 -4.80
C GLU A 44 1.25 -2.97 -3.36
N THR A 45 2.55 -3.17 -3.15
CA THR A 45 3.21 -2.98 -1.85
C THR A 45 4.40 -2.03 -1.96
N TYR A 46 4.60 -1.23 -0.92
CA TYR A 46 5.78 -0.38 -0.73
C TYR A 46 6.30 -0.53 0.70
N GLU A 47 7.58 -0.90 0.84
CA GLU A 47 8.22 -1.02 2.15
C GLU A 47 8.76 0.33 2.61
N VAL A 48 8.56 0.64 3.88
CA VAL A 48 9.10 1.81 4.57
C VAL A 48 9.71 1.41 5.91
N THR A 49 10.80 2.05 6.30
CA THR A 49 11.45 1.87 7.60
C THR A 49 11.18 3.08 8.47
N GLY A 50 10.68 2.89 9.69
CA GLY A 50 10.46 4.02 10.59
C GLY A 50 9.71 3.69 11.88
N ASN A 51 9.63 4.68 12.76
CA ASN A 51 8.71 4.61 13.91
C ASN A 51 7.30 5.09 13.54
N TYR A 52 7.19 5.94 12.52
CA TYR A 52 5.93 6.45 11.99
C TYR A 52 6.06 6.71 10.48
N ALA A 53 4.91 6.78 9.81
CA ALA A 53 4.80 7.22 8.43
C ALA A 53 3.93 8.48 8.38
N ASN A 54 4.39 9.50 7.67
CA ASN A 54 3.64 10.70 7.37
C ASN A 54 3.07 10.61 5.96
N LEU A 55 1.78 10.90 5.83
CA LEU A 55 1.05 10.95 4.57
C LEU A 55 0.74 12.40 4.25
N ASN A 56 1.19 12.89 3.10
CA ASN A 56 0.92 14.25 2.66
C ASN A 56 0.27 14.23 1.26
N LEU A 57 -1.05 14.35 1.23
CA LEU A 57 -1.80 14.48 -0.02
C LEU A 57 -1.78 15.95 -0.46
N LYS A 58 -1.37 16.18 -1.71
CA LYS A 58 -1.45 17.48 -2.39
C LYS A 58 -2.27 17.30 -3.66
N THR A 59 -3.21 18.20 -3.87
CA THR A 59 -4.07 18.23 -5.05
C THR A 59 -4.07 19.62 -5.65
N ASP A 60 -4.41 19.73 -6.93
CA ASP A 60 -4.64 21.02 -7.57
C ASP A 60 -6.14 21.32 -7.76
N SER A 61 -6.47 22.31 -8.59
CA SER A 61 -7.86 22.73 -8.82
C SER A 61 -8.56 21.96 -9.96
N SER A 62 -7.93 20.90 -10.49
CA SER A 62 -8.38 20.15 -11.67
C SER A 62 -8.34 18.63 -11.44
N VAL A 63 -8.77 17.87 -12.46
CA VAL A 63 -8.80 16.39 -12.56
C VAL A 63 -8.88 15.64 -11.23
N THR A 64 -10.09 15.51 -10.68
CA THR A 64 -10.30 14.73 -9.47
C THR A 64 -10.43 13.24 -9.76
N LYS A 65 -9.74 12.42 -8.95
CA LYS A 65 -9.82 10.95 -8.99
C LYS A 65 -10.35 10.38 -7.67
N GLN A 66 -10.53 9.06 -7.63
CA GLN A 66 -11.23 8.40 -6.53
C GLN A 66 -10.46 8.37 -5.20
N GLY A 67 -9.16 8.71 -5.20
CA GLY A 67 -8.33 8.80 -4.00
C GLY A 67 -7.63 7.48 -3.68
N TYR A 68 -7.40 7.19 -2.39
CA TYR A 68 -6.63 6.03 -1.96
C TYR A 68 -7.27 5.30 -0.76
N ASP A 69 -7.01 3.99 -0.70
CA ASP A 69 -7.26 3.10 0.43
C ASP A 69 -5.99 2.27 0.68
N LEU A 70 -5.35 2.53 1.82
CA LEU A 70 -4.02 2.05 2.15
C LEU A 70 -4.03 1.30 3.48
N TYR A 71 -3.33 0.17 3.52
CA TYR A 71 -3.13 -0.61 4.73
C TYR A 71 -1.67 -0.56 5.16
N PHE A 72 -1.41 -0.23 6.43
CA PHE A 72 -0.08 -0.21 7.02
C PHE A 72 0.12 -1.45 7.87
N ILE A 73 1.05 -2.31 7.46
CA ILE A 73 1.30 -3.59 8.11
C ILE A 73 2.69 -3.54 8.75
N PRO A 74 2.79 -3.60 10.10
CA PRO A 74 4.09 -3.73 10.73
C PRO A 74 4.69 -5.09 10.39
N VAL A 75 5.91 -5.07 9.88
CA VAL A 75 6.67 -6.26 9.55
C VAL A 75 7.77 -6.43 10.59
N ASP A 76 7.76 -7.57 11.26
CA ASP A 76 8.89 -7.90 12.11
C ASP A 76 10.13 -8.06 11.23
N PRO A 77 11.25 -7.40 11.58
CA PRO A 77 12.48 -7.55 10.82
C PRO A 77 12.82 -9.04 10.75
N LEU A 78 13.23 -9.48 9.56
CA LEU A 78 13.79 -10.80 9.35
C LEU A 78 14.74 -11.11 10.50
N PRO A 79 14.77 -12.36 11.03
CA PRO A 79 15.79 -12.72 12.01
C PRO A 79 17.13 -12.34 11.38
N SER A 80 17.75 -11.32 11.97
CA SER A 80 18.92 -10.67 11.39
C SER A 80 19.96 -11.72 11.02
N SER A 81 20.84 -11.42 10.07
CA SER A 81 21.98 -12.27 9.67
C SER A 81 22.79 -12.87 10.85
N VAL A 82 22.68 -12.26 12.04
CA VAL A 82 23.17 -12.74 13.32
C VAL A 82 22.66 -14.14 13.69
N ASP A 83 21.49 -14.56 13.21
CA ASP A 83 20.91 -15.88 13.45
C ASP A 83 20.87 -16.72 12.16
N ARG A 84 22.01 -16.79 11.46
CA ARG A 84 22.22 -17.56 10.21
C ARG A 84 21.65 -18.98 10.27
N LYS A 85 21.70 -19.63 11.45
CA LYS A 85 21.14 -20.98 11.67
C LYS A 85 19.62 -21.00 11.55
N LYS A 86 18.91 -20.04 12.18
CA LYS A 86 17.45 -19.92 12.04
C LYS A 86 17.07 -19.65 10.60
N ARG A 87 17.80 -18.75 9.91
CA ARG A 87 17.52 -18.41 8.51
C ARG A 87 17.62 -19.64 7.59
N THR A 88 18.70 -20.42 7.70
CA THR A 88 18.86 -21.66 6.91
C THR A 88 17.83 -22.72 7.29
N PHE A 89 17.49 -22.84 8.59
CA PHE A 89 16.47 -23.76 9.07
C PHE A 89 15.08 -23.44 8.49
N PHE A 90 14.65 -22.18 8.52
CA PHE A 90 13.38 -21.76 7.93
C PHE A 90 13.37 -21.89 6.41
N LYS A 91 14.48 -21.54 5.73
CA LYS A 91 14.63 -21.72 4.27
C LYS A 91 14.42 -23.19 3.86
N LYS A 92 15.04 -24.11 4.58
CA LYS A 92 14.93 -25.55 4.34
C LYS A 92 13.56 -26.12 4.73
N LYS A 93 12.99 -25.66 5.86
CA LYS A 93 11.70 -26.13 6.37
C LYS A 93 10.52 -25.71 5.48
N LEU A 94 10.60 -24.53 4.86
CA LEU A 94 9.53 -23.96 4.05
C LEU A 94 9.73 -24.13 2.54
N ASN A 95 10.85 -24.71 2.09
CA ASN A 95 11.20 -24.87 0.66
C ASN A 95 11.14 -23.55 -0.15
N ILE A 96 11.66 -22.47 0.44
CA ILE A 96 11.60 -21.13 -0.17
C ILE A 96 12.95 -20.78 -0.79
N ASN A 97 12.98 -20.47 -2.08
CA ASN A 97 14.21 -20.06 -2.77
C ASN A 97 14.57 -18.59 -2.51
N ASN A 98 13.54 -17.75 -2.40
CA ASN A 98 13.62 -16.30 -2.16
C ASN A 98 12.71 -15.90 -0.97
N TYR A 99 13.30 -15.62 0.18
CA TYR A 99 12.55 -15.39 1.43
C TYR A 99 11.75 -14.09 1.40
N ASP A 100 12.30 -13.05 0.77
CA ASP A 100 11.71 -11.71 0.75
C ASP A 100 10.47 -11.68 -0.14
N GLU A 101 10.54 -12.30 -1.32
CA GLU A 101 9.41 -12.45 -2.25
C GLU A 101 8.29 -13.33 -1.68
N ALA A 102 8.63 -14.43 -0.99
CA ALA A 102 7.64 -15.28 -0.35
C ALA A 102 6.95 -14.59 0.83
N GLN A 103 7.64 -13.67 1.52
CA GLN A 103 7.06 -12.89 2.59
C GLN A 103 6.15 -11.78 2.05
N ASP A 104 6.57 -11.06 1.01
CA ASP A 104 5.74 -10.04 0.34
C ASP A 104 4.43 -10.65 -0.19
N GLY A 105 4.51 -11.79 -0.89
CA GLY A 105 3.32 -12.49 -1.38
C GLY A 105 2.36 -12.90 -0.24
N ARG A 106 2.88 -13.45 0.86
CA ARG A 106 2.05 -13.79 2.03
C ARG A 106 1.42 -12.58 2.70
N ILE A 107 2.10 -11.44 2.73
CA ILE A 107 1.55 -10.18 3.25
C ILE A 107 0.40 -9.73 2.34
N LYS A 108 0.61 -9.68 1.02
CA LYS A 108 -0.43 -9.33 0.04
C LYS A 108 -1.67 -10.21 0.20
N ASP A 109 -1.49 -11.53 0.22
CA ASP A 109 -2.59 -12.50 0.35
C ASP A 109 -3.35 -12.33 1.67
N ALA A 110 -2.63 -12.16 2.78
CA ALA A 110 -3.25 -12.01 4.10
C ALA A 110 -4.02 -10.70 4.22
N VAL A 111 -3.50 -9.61 3.64
CA VAL A 111 -4.16 -8.30 3.64
C VAL A 111 -5.38 -8.36 2.74
N LYS A 112 -5.26 -8.88 1.51
CA LYS A 112 -6.39 -9.06 0.59
C LYS A 112 -7.51 -9.87 1.24
N ALA A 113 -7.19 -10.99 1.87
CA ALA A 113 -8.17 -11.79 2.61
C ALA A 113 -8.79 -11.01 3.80
N PHE A 114 -8.00 -10.21 4.53
CA PHE A 114 -8.53 -9.34 5.59
C PHE A 114 -9.49 -8.29 5.03
N VAL A 115 -9.14 -7.63 3.91
CA VAL A 115 -10.00 -6.63 3.27
C VAL A 115 -11.31 -7.26 2.78
N GLU A 116 -11.25 -8.41 2.13
CA GLU A 116 -12.45 -9.11 1.64
C GLU A 116 -13.39 -9.55 2.76
N THR A 117 -12.84 -9.94 3.92
CA THR A 117 -13.64 -10.49 5.03
C THR A 117 -14.06 -9.46 6.07
N ARG A 118 -13.25 -8.42 6.28
CA ARG A 118 -13.40 -7.45 7.38
C ARG A 118 -13.15 -6.00 6.96
N GLY A 119 -12.69 -5.77 5.74
CA GLY A 119 -12.56 -4.41 5.20
C GLY A 119 -13.91 -3.72 5.18
N LEU A 120 -13.89 -2.41 5.41
CA LEU A 120 -15.07 -1.60 5.15
C LEU A 120 -15.41 -1.76 3.68
N LYS A 121 -16.59 -2.31 3.37
CA LYS A 121 -17.06 -2.36 1.99
C LYS A 121 -17.06 -0.94 1.46
N ARG A 122 -16.34 -0.70 0.36
CA ARG A 122 -16.38 0.57 -0.34
C ARG A 122 -17.85 0.85 -0.66
N ALA A 123 -18.37 1.99 -0.23
CA ALA A 123 -19.63 2.46 -0.75
C ALA A 123 -19.39 2.72 -2.24
N GLU A 124 -20.01 1.92 -3.11
CA GLU A 124 -20.10 2.27 -4.51
C GLU A 124 -20.84 3.61 -4.57
N SER A 125 -20.11 4.67 -4.90
CA SER A 125 -20.75 5.92 -5.30
C SER A 125 -21.42 5.62 -6.63
N GLU A 126 -22.73 5.39 -6.62
CA GLU A 126 -23.53 5.43 -7.84
C GLU A 126 -23.17 6.72 -8.58
N SER A 127 -22.74 6.58 -9.84
CA SER A 127 -22.47 7.71 -10.71
C SER A 127 -23.72 8.59 -10.78
N PRO A 128 -23.61 9.93 -10.67
CA PRO A 128 -24.73 10.83 -10.92
C PRO A 128 -25.35 10.69 -12.32
N GLU A 129 -24.70 9.98 -13.25
CA GLU A 129 -25.12 9.84 -14.64
C GLU A 129 -26.29 8.86 -14.85
N ASP A 130 -26.66 8.03 -13.87
CA ASP A 130 -27.79 7.07 -14.01
C ASP A 130 -29.15 7.64 -13.57
N LYS A 131 -29.21 8.88 -13.08
CA LYS A 131 -30.49 9.56 -12.84
C LYS A 131 -31.02 10.14 -14.14
N LYS A 132 -31.62 9.29 -14.99
CA LYS A 132 -32.55 9.75 -16.03
C LYS A 132 -33.60 10.62 -15.34
N PRO A 133 -33.78 11.89 -15.70
CA PRO A 133 -34.87 12.68 -15.15
C PRO A 133 -36.19 12.03 -15.56
N GLU A 134 -36.98 11.60 -14.58
CA GLU A 134 -38.41 11.39 -14.79
C GLU A 134 -39.00 12.76 -15.15
N MET A 135 -39.38 12.91 -16.42
CA MET A 135 -40.20 14.03 -16.84
C MET A 135 -41.58 13.84 -16.21
N ILE A 136 -41.93 14.72 -15.27
CA ILE A 136 -43.30 14.97 -14.83
C ILE A 136 -43.81 16.17 -15.62
#